data_AF-A0A3S1AD43-F1
#
_entry.id   AF-A0A3S1AD43-F1
#
_cell.length_a   1.000
_cell.length_b   1.000
_cell.length_c   1.000
_cell.angle_alpha   90.00
_cell.angle_beta   90.00
_cell.angle_gamma   90.00
#
_symmetry.space_group_name_H-M   'P 1'
#
loop_
_entity.id
_entity.type
_entity.pdbx_description
1 polymer ?
#
loop_
_entity_poly.entity_id
_entity_poly.type
_entity_poly.pdbx_seq_one_letter_code
_entity_poly.pdbx_strand_id
1 'polypeptide(L)'
;MKKFFLLFIALIFIFSGCGKSKFESYMDKGKELLRDGKYDEAKSYFDNALIEKPNDKDAKALYDRAGKSLEDLKSKENEEDVKRHIDQYIESRKVIFVKVSQIANSIDEQNINNLGLYSLNNYLDECKELDDKLMAIQNKNIDDSISQYVEQKFSELDNHLSSSISNISFGVNRELSNDNSKYNGTFVQFAKTDLEDWTKETNYYKQ
;
A
#
# COMPACT_ATOMS: atom_id res chain seq x y z
N MET A 1 21.28 39.20 41.41
CA MET A 1 20.28 39.29 40.32
C MET A 1 20.86 39.23 38.90
N LYS A 2 22.10 39.69 38.63
CA LYS A 2 22.71 39.61 37.27
C LYS A 2 23.15 38.20 36.82
N LYS A 3 23.47 37.29 37.76
CA LYS A 3 23.88 35.90 37.47
C LYS A 3 22.71 34.98 37.06
N PHE A 4 21.49 35.28 37.51
CA PHE A 4 20.29 34.55 37.09
C PHE A 4 19.81 34.98 35.70
N PHE A 5 20.05 36.24 35.32
CA PHE A 5 19.71 36.76 33.99
C PHE A 5 20.57 36.14 32.87
N LEU A 6 21.83 35.85 33.15
CA LEU A 6 22.72 35.12 32.23
C LEU A 6 22.33 33.64 32.05
N LEU A 7 21.74 33.02 33.07
CA LEU A 7 21.30 31.62 33.02
C LEU A 7 20.00 31.44 32.23
N PHE A 8 19.17 32.49 32.18
CA PHE A 8 17.93 32.54 31.39
C PHE A 8 18.19 32.72 29.88
N ILE A 9 19.25 33.45 29.50
CA ILE A 9 19.63 33.65 28.08
C ILE A 9 20.24 32.36 27.48
N ALA A 10 20.92 31.54 28.29
CA ALA A 10 21.46 30.25 27.86
C ALA A 10 20.37 29.19 27.58
N LEU A 11 19.19 29.32 28.20
CA LEU A 11 18.05 28.40 28.03
C LEU A 11 17.24 28.67 26.76
N ILE A 12 17.36 29.85 26.15
CA ILE A 12 16.62 30.25 24.94
C ILE A 12 17.27 29.64 23.66
N PHE A 13 18.52 29.16 23.73
CA PHE A 13 19.23 28.58 22.59
C PHE A 13 18.98 27.08 22.35
N ILE A 14 18.18 26.41 23.19
CA ILE A 14 17.98 24.94 23.13
C ILE A 14 16.67 24.57 22.39
N PHE A 15 15.81 25.54 22.05
CA PHE A 15 14.51 25.31 21.41
C PHE A 15 14.42 25.65 19.91
N SER A 16 15.56 25.72 19.20
CA SER A 16 15.55 25.57 17.73
C SER A 16 15.36 24.10 17.39
N GLY A 17 14.17 23.58 17.68
CA GLY A 17 13.70 22.31 17.14
C GLY A 17 13.72 22.43 15.62
N CYS A 18 14.73 21.82 14.99
CA CYS A 18 14.82 21.71 13.55
C CYS A 18 13.71 20.74 13.11
N GLY A 19 12.51 21.26 12.92
CA GLY A 19 11.43 20.52 12.28
C GLY A 19 11.89 20.18 10.87
N LYS A 20 12.15 18.90 10.61
CA LYS A 20 12.54 18.41 9.28
C LYS A 20 11.53 18.92 8.27
N SER A 21 12.01 19.63 7.25
CA SER A 21 11.13 20.16 6.22
C SER A 21 10.47 19.03 5.42
N LYS A 22 9.32 19.28 4.79
CA LYS A 22 8.68 18.30 3.89
C LYS A 22 9.67 17.81 2.82
N PHE A 23 10.40 18.75 2.22
CA PHE A 23 11.49 18.45 1.28
C PHE A 23 12.50 17.46 1.85
N GLU A 24 13.08 17.72 3.02
CA GLU A 24 14.06 16.82 3.64
C GLU A 24 13.45 15.46 3.99
N SER A 25 12.19 15.44 4.42
CA SER A 25 11.46 14.20 4.69
C SER A 25 11.33 13.34 3.43
N TYR A 26 10.88 13.94 2.32
CA TYR A 26 10.77 13.27 1.02
C TYR A 26 12.12 12.80 0.50
N MET A 27 13.16 13.64 0.60
CA MET A 27 14.52 13.31 0.16
C MET A 27 15.09 12.12 0.92
N ASP A 28 14.93 12.07 2.24
CA ASP A 28 15.47 10.98 3.04
C ASP A 28 14.73 9.68 2.79
N LYS A 29 13.39 9.73 2.66
CA LYS A 29 12.61 8.53 2.33
C LYS A 29 12.93 8.01 0.94
N GLY A 30 13.06 8.90 -0.05
CA GLY A 30 13.46 8.52 -1.40
C GLY A 30 14.84 7.85 -1.43
N LYS A 31 15.81 8.36 -0.67
CA LYS A 31 17.16 7.76 -0.57
C LYS A 31 17.15 6.39 0.09
N GLU A 32 16.36 6.21 1.15
CA GLU A 32 16.15 4.92 1.80
C GLU A 32 15.60 3.89 0.80
N LEU A 33 14.50 4.25 0.12
CA LEU A 33 13.86 3.39 -0.88
C LEU A 33 14.78 3.08 -2.08
N LEU A 34 15.56 4.07 -2.52
CA LEU A 34 16.54 3.89 -3.60
C LEU A 34 17.63 2.88 -3.21
N ARG A 35 18.10 2.93 -1.96
CA ARG A 35 19.09 1.97 -1.42
C ARG A 35 18.47 0.57 -1.28
N ASP A 36 17.19 0.51 -0.94
CA ASP A 36 16.46 -0.74 -0.75
C ASP A 36 15.97 -1.33 -2.11
N GLY A 37 16.30 -0.70 -3.24
CA GLY A 37 15.99 -1.18 -4.60
C GLY A 37 14.56 -0.88 -5.07
N LYS A 38 13.76 -0.18 -4.26
CA LYS A 38 12.36 0.19 -4.53
C LYS A 38 12.28 1.42 -5.43
N TYR A 39 12.75 1.28 -6.68
CA TYR A 39 13.01 2.42 -7.56
C TYR A 39 11.75 3.21 -7.94
N ASP A 40 10.59 2.55 -8.08
CA ASP A 40 9.32 3.22 -8.40
C ASP A 40 8.85 4.13 -7.25
N GLU A 41 8.78 3.59 -6.03
CA GLU A 41 8.48 4.36 -4.81
C GLU A 41 9.51 5.49 -4.61
N ALA A 42 10.81 5.20 -4.72
CA ALA A 42 11.87 6.18 -4.57
C ALA A 42 11.69 7.36 -5.54
N LYS A 43 11.37 7.07 -6.80
CA LYS A 43 11.12 8.09 -7.83
C LYS A 43 9.93 8.98 -7.47
N SER A 44 8.84 8.42 -6.95
CA SER A 44 7.68 9.20 -6.47
C SER A 44 8.03 10.13 -5.31
N TYR A 45 8.84 9.67 -4.36
CA TYR A 45 9.32 10.53 -3.26
C TYR A 45 10.23 11.66 -3.75
N PHE A 46 11.11 11.40 -4.73
CA PHE A 46 11.93 12.47 -5.32
C PHE A 46 11.09 13.46 -6.14
N ASP A 47 10.04 12.99 -6.81
CA ASP A 47 9.09 13.88 -7.50
C ASP A 47 8.39 14.83 -6.51
N ASN A 48 7.92 14.30 -5.37
CA ASN A 48 7.37 15.13 -4.29
C ASN A 48 8.40 16.13 -3.72
N ALA A 49 9.68 15.74 -3.60
CA ALA A 49 10.74 16.66 -3.22
C ALA A 49 10.95 17.78 -4.26
N LEU A 50 10.85 17.45 -5.56
CA LEU A 50 10.90 18.43 -6.64
C LEU A 50 9.67 19.35 -6.68
N ILE A 51 8.49 18.89 -6.24
CA ILE A 51 7.33 19.79 -6.07
C ILE A 51 7.64 20.86 -5.01
N GLU A 52 8.24 20.46 -3.88
CA GLU A 52 8.62 21.39 -2.80
C GLU A 52 9.79 22.30 -3.19
N LYS A 53 10.75 21.79 -3.97
CA LYS A 53 11.90 22.55 -4.50
C LYS A 53 12.18 22.20 -5.97
N PRO A 54 11.53 22.88 -6.94
CA PRO A 54 11.58 22.52 -8.36
C PRO A 54 12.95 22.58 -9.02
N ASN A 55 13.87 23.38 -8.47
CA ASN A 55 15.21 23.59 -9.03
C ASN A 55 16.31 22.89 -8.22
N ASP A 56 15.95 22.02 -7.28
CA ASP A 56 16.93 21.29 -6.48
C ASP A 56 17.66 20.24 -7.32
N LYS A 57 18.98 20.42 -7.46
CA LYS A 57 19.80 19.58 -8.35
C LYS A 57 19.96 18.16 -7.82
N ASP A 58 20.01 18.00 -6.50
CA ASP A 58 20.19 16.69 -5.88
C ASP A 58 18.93 15.85 -6.01
N ALA A 59 17.76 16.45 -5.72
CA ALA A 59 16.46 15.81 -5.92
C ALA A 59 16.28 15.38 -7.38
N LYS A 60 16.64 16.26 -8.34
CA LYS A 60 16.57 15.93 -9.77
C LYS A 60 17.49 14.78 -10.15
N ALA A 61 18.75 14.81 -9.72
CA ALA A 61 19.71 13.75 -10.03
C ALA A 61 19.27 12.40 -9.46
N LEU A 62 18.69 12.38 -8.25
CA LEU A 62 18.18 11.18 -7.62
C LEU A 62 16.90 10.67 -8.29
N TYR A 63 15.99 11.55 -8.72
CA TYR A 63 14.83 11.20 -9.53
C TYR A 63 15.24 10.54 -10.85
N ASP A 64 16.17 11.16 -11.58
CA ASP A 64 16.67 10.65 -12.87
C ASP A 64 17.38 9.30 -12.68
N ARG A 65 18.15 9.15 -11.58
CA ARG A 65 18.80 7.88 -11.21
C ARG A 65 17.79 6.78 -10.91
N ALA A 66 16.77 7.07 -10.10
CA ALA A 66 15.71 6.12 -9.78
C ALA A 66 14.98 5.66 -11.06
N GLY A 67 14.66 6.61 -11.95
CA GLY A 67 14.05 6.32 -13.25
C GLY A 67 14.90 5.40 -14.12
N LYS A 68 16.20 5.68 -14.24
CA LYS A 68 17.10 4.82 -14.99
C LYS A 68 17.22 3.43 -14.39
N SER A 69 17.37 3.32 -13.06
CA SER A 69 17.43 2.02 -12.39
C SER A 69 16.15 1.21 -12.59
N LEU A 70 14.99 1.86 -12.61
CA LEU A 70 13.71 1.22 -12.93
C LEU A 70 13.66 0.70 -14.38
N GLU A 71 14.16 1.48 -15.35
CA GLU A 71 14.25 1.06 -16.76
C GLU A 71 15.25 -0.09 -16.96
N ASP A 72 16.40 -0.04 -16.29
CA ASP A 72 17.40 -1.11 -16.29
C ASP A 72 16.85 -2.41 -15.65
N LEU A 73 15.92 -2.32 -14.69
CA LEU A 73 15.24 -3.50 -14.16
C LEU A 73 14.28 -4.08 -15.20
N LYS A 74 13.41 -3.25 -15.78
CA LYS A 74 12.42 -3.68 -16.79
C LYS A 74 13.07 -4.30 -18.02
N SER A 75 14.19 -3.73 -18.48
CA SER A 75 14.89 -4.20 -19.69
C SER A 75 15.62 -5.53 -19.53
N LYS A 76 15.84 -5.99 -18.30
CA LYS A 76 16.44 -7.31 -18.02
C LYS A 76 15.42 -8.44 -17.98
N GLU A 77 14.14 -8.12 -18.08
CA GLU A 77 13.08 -9.11 -18.02
C GLU A 77 12.86 -9.81 -19.36
N ASN A 78 12.73 -11.13 -19.31
CA ASN A 78 12.15 -11.90 -20.41
C ASN A 78 10.63 -11.76 -20.33
N GLU A 79 10.04 -11.13 -21.35
CA GLU A 79 8.60 -10.86 -21.44
C GLU A 79 7.74 -12.13 -21.27
N GLU A 80 8.17 -13.26 -21.82
CA GLU A 80 7.44 -14.53 -21.69
C GLU A 80 7.44 -15.06 -20.26
N ASP A 81 8.57 -14.94 -19.56
CA ASP A 81 8.68 -15.35 -18.16
C ASP A 81 7.85 -14.44 -17.26
N VAL A 82 7.91 -13.12 -17.48
CA VAL A 82 7.08 -12.14 -16.76
C VAL A 82 5.61 -12.50 -16.92
N LYS A 83 5.15 -12.70 -18.15
CA LYS A 83 3.75 -13.06 -18.42
C LYS A 83 3.34 -14.35 -17.73
N ARG A 84 4.17 -15.40 -17.80
CA ARG A 84 3.93 -16.67 -17.10
C ARG A 84 3.77 -16.47 -15.59
N HIS A 85 4.65 -15.69 -14.96
CA HIS A 85 4.58 -15.43 -13.53
C HIS A 85 3.35 -14.59 -13.15
N ILE A 86 2.98 -13.63 -14.00
CA ILE A 86 1.77 -12.82 -13.82
C ILE A 86 0.52 -13.69 -13.92
N ASP A 87 0.46 -14.61 -14.88
CA ASP A 87 -0.65 -15.56 -15.00
C ASP A 87 -0.74 -16.48 -13.76
N GLN A 88 0.40 -17.00 -13.28
CA GLN A 88 0.45 -17.81 -12.05
C GLN A 88 0.01 -17.02 -10.81
N TYR A 89 0.49 -15.79 -10.67
CA TYR A 89 0.12 -14.88 -9.59
C TYR A 89 -1.40 -14.64 -9.63
N ILE A 90 -1.93 -14.19 -10.77
CA ILE A 90 -3.36 -13.89 -10.93
C ILE A 90 -4.21 -15.11 -10.64
N GLU A 91 -3.89 -16.27 -11.21
CA GLU A 91 -4.70 -17.48 -11.05
C GLU A 91 -4.73 -17.94 -9.58
N SER A 92 -3.61 -17.83 -8.86
CA SER A 92 -3.56 -18.21 -7.44
C SER A 92 -4.36 -17.26 -6.53
N ARG A 93 -4.51 -15.98 -6.89
CA ARG A 93 -5.28 -14.96 -6.13
C ARG A 93 -6.73 -14.83 -6.56
N LYS A 94 -7.08 -15.23 -7.78
CA LYS A 94 -8.39 -14.98 -8.42
C LYS A 94 -9.58 -15.40 -7.57
N VAL A 95 -9.51 -16.57 -6.93
CA VAL A 95 -10.60 -17.06 -6.07
C VAL A 95 -10.80 -16.15 -4.86
N ILE A 96 -9.71 -15.65 -4.27
CA ILE A 96 -9.77 -14.74 -3.13
C ILE A 96 -10.39 -13.42 -3.59
N PHE A 97 -9.89 -12.85 -4.67
CA PHE A 97 -10.40 -11.62 -5.27
C PHE A 97 -11.92 -11.68 -5.54
N VAL A 98 -12.39 -12.74 -6.21
CA VAL A 98 -13.82 -12.91 -6.54
C VAL A 98 -14.67 -12.95 -5.27
N LYS A 99 -14.25 -13.68 -4.25
CA LYS A 99 -14.99 -13.80 -2.99
C LYS A 99 -15.02 -12.48 -2.21
N VAL A 100 -13.90 -11.79 -2.07
CA VAL A 100 -13.84 -10.47 -1.41
C VAL A 100 -14.77 -9.48 -2.12
N SER A 101 -14.77 -9.48 -3.46
CA SER A 101 -15.67 -8.64 -4.26
C SER A 101 -17.15 -8.97 -4.02
N GLN A 102 -17.50 -10.26 -3.96
CA GLN A 102 -18.88 -10.71 -3.69
C GLN A 102 -19.36 -10.29 -2.30
N ILE A 103 -18.51 -10.42 -1.27
CA ILE A 103 -18.83 -9.99 0.10
C ILE A 103 -19.03 -8.47 0.12
N ALA A 104 -18.09 -7.71 -0.44
CA ALA A 104 -18.17 -6.25 -0.49
C ALA A 104 -19.45 -5.77 -1.19
N ASN A 105 -19.83 -6.37 -2.32
CA ASN A 105 -21.06 -6.05 -3.02
C ASN A 105 -22.30 -6.43 -2.22
N SER A 106 -22.32 -7.61 -1.59
CA SER A 106 -23.46 -8.06 -0.78
C SER A 106 -23.73 -7.12 0.39
N ILE A 107 -22.67 -6.65 1.06
CA ILE A 107 -22.76 -5.70 2.18
C ILE A 107 -23.27 -4.34 1.69
N ASP A 108 -22.78 -3.86 0.54
CA ASP A 108 -23.19 -2.58 -0.04
C ASP A 108 -24.67 -2.60 -0.45
N GLU A 109 -25.09 -3.62 -1.20
CA GLU A 109 -26.46 -3.77 -1.71
C GLU A 109 -27.49 -3.90 -0.59
N GLN A 110 -27.18 -4.68 0.44
CA GLN A 110 -28.11 -4.91 1.55
C GLN A 110 -28.05 -3.80 2.60
N ASN A 111 -26.99 -2.99 2.59
CA ASN A 111 -26.56 -2.12 3.68
C ASN A 111 -26.26 -2.94 4.95
N ILE A 112 -25.03 -2.80 5.47
CA ILE A 112 -24.56 -3.62 6.60
C ILE A 112 -25.50 -3.60 7.82
N ASN A 113 -26.15 -2.46 8.07
CA ASN A 113 -27.06 -2.27 9.22
C ASN A 113 -28.35 -3.11 9.10
N ASN A 114 -28.65 -3.66 7.92
CA ASN A 114 -29.82 -4.50 7.69
C ASN A 114 -29.47 -6.00 7.69
N LEU A 115 -28.20 -6.36 7.82
CA LEU A 115 -27.77 -7.75 7.83
C LEU A 115 -28.06 -8.38 9.19
N GLY A 116 -28.60 -9.61 9.16
CA GLY A 116 -28.76 -10.40 10.37
C GLY A 116 -27.41 -10.86 10.94
N LEU A 117 -27.39 -11.11 12.27
CA LEU A 117 -26.21 -11.62 12.99
C LEU A 117 -25.59 -12.86 12.34
N TYR A 118 -26.41 -13.74 11.77
CA TYR A 118 -25.92 -14.93 11.06
C TYR A 118 -25.07 -14.56 9.84
N SER A 119 -25.57 -13.67 8.97
CA SER A 119 -24.85 -13.22 7.78
C SER A 119 -23.56 -12.49 8.14
N LEU A 120 -23.59 -11.66 9.18
CA LEU A 120 -22.40 -10.93 9.66
C LEU A 120 -21.31 -11.89 10.15
N ASN A 121 -21.65 -12.88 10.98
CA ASN A 121 -20.67 -13.88 11.44
C ASN A 121 -20.12 -14.72 10.28
N ASN A 122 -20.99 -15.12 9.34
CA ASN A 122 -20.56 -15.86 8.16
C ASN A 122 -19.55 -15.06 7.31
N TYR A 123 -19.78 -13.76 7.10
CA TYR A 123 -18.81 -12.91 6.38
C TYR A 123 -17.48 -12.78 7.13
N LEU A 124 -17.49 -12.71 8.47
CA LEU A 124 -16.26 -12.66 9.25
C LEU A 124 -15.45 -13.96 9.12
N ASP A 125 -16.13 -15.11 9.19
CA ASP A 125 -15.49 -16.43 9.01
C ASP A 125 -14.91 -16.56 7.59
N GLU A 126 -15.65 -16.13 6.56
CA GLU A 126 -15.17 -16.11 5.18
C GLU A 126 -13.96 -15.19 5.00
N CYS A 127 -13.99 -13.98 5.56
CA CYS A 127 -12.84 -13.06 5.50
C CYS A 127 -11.59 -13.67 6.15
N LYS A 128 -11.74 -14.36 7.29
CA LYS A 128 -10.62 -15.04 7.95
C LYS A 128 -10.06 -16.18 7.10
N GLU A 129 -10.92 -17.02 6.52
CA GLU A 129 -10.48 -18.10 5.63
C GLU A 129 -9.73 -17.55 4.41
N LEU A 130 -10.16 -16.41 3.88
CA LEU A 130 -9.53 -15.73 2.76
C LEU A 130 -8.15 -15.15 3.13
N ASP A 131 -8.01 -14.56 4.31
CA ASP A 131 -6.74 -14.05 4.81
C ASP A 131 -5.73 -15.19 5.02
N ASP A 132 -6.15 -16.29 5.67
CA ASP A 132 -5.32 -17.48 5.86
C ASP A 132 -4.84 -18.06 4.53
N LYS A 133 -5.71 -18.10 3.50
CA LYS A 133 -5.34 -18.52 2.14
C LYS A 133 -4.35 -17.58 1.47
N LEU A 134 -4.55 -16.26 1.61
CA LEU A 134 -3.65 -15.26 1.04
C LEU A 134 -2.23 -15.42 1.63
N MET A 135 -2.14 -15.51 2.95
CA MET A 135 -0.90 -15.75 3.69
C MET A 135 -0.22 -17.07 3.28
N ALA A 136 -0.99 -18.15 3.10
CA ALA A 136 -0.45 -19.44 2.67
C ALA A 136 0.15 -19.39 1.27
N ILE A 137 -0.38 -18.57 0.37
CA ILE A 137 0.19 -18.40 -0.98
C ILE A 137 1.41 -17.48 -0.94
N GLN A 138 1.39 -16.39 -0.16
CA GLN A 138 2.55 -15.50 0.00
C GLN A 138 3.79 -16.24 0.51
N ASN A 139 3.60 -17.25 1.35
CA ASN A 139 4.69 -18.07 1.89
C ASN A 139 5.23 -19.12 0.90
N LYS A 140 4.62 -19.27 -0.29
CA LYS A 140 5.21 -20.06 -1.37
C LYS A 140 6.10 -19.14 -2.19
N ASN A 141 7.40 -19.40 -2.21
CA ASN A 141 8.33 -18.70 -3.09
C ASN A 141 7.78 -18.78 -4.52
N ILE A 142 7.33 -17.62 -5.02
CA ILE A 142 7.14 -17.45 -6.44
C ILE A 142 8.56 -17.42 -7.00
N ASP A 143 8.88 -18.41 -7.82
CA ASP A 143 10.15 -18.65 -8.54
C ASP A 143 11.17 -17.50 -8.47
N ASP A 144 12.36 -17.75 -7.89
CA ASP A 144 13.46 -16.79 -7.71
C ASP A 144 13.96 -16.14 -9.04
N SER A 145 13.45 -16.59 -10.19
CA SER A 145 13.70 -15.98 -11.51
C SER A 145 12.90 -14.71 -11.79
N ILE A 146 11.94 -14.35 -10.93
CA ILE A 146 11.17 -13.11 -11.07
C ILE A 146 12.06 -11.91 -10.74
N SER A 147 11.94 -10.84 -11.52
CA SER A 147 12.67 -9.62 -11.20
C SER A 147 12.09 -8.93 -9.96
N GLN A 148 12.95 -8.22 -9.24
CA GLN A 148 12.55 -7.39 -8.10
C GLN A 148 11.41 -6.41 -8.44
N TYR A 149 11.27 -5.98 -9.69
CA TYR A 149 10.18 -5.09 -10.12
C TYR A 149 8.81 -5.79 -10.08
N VAL A 150 8.71 -7.00 -10.60
CA VAL A 150 7.45 -7.78 -10.58
C VAL A 150 7.11 -8.23 -9.16
N GLU A 151 8.11 -8.62 -8.36
CA GLU A 151 7.91 -8.93 -6.94
C GLU A 151 7.34 -7.75 -6.16
N GLN A 152 7.87 -6.54 -6.37
CA GLN A 152 7.38 -5.33 -5.72
C GLN A 152 5.91 -5.09 -6.07
N LYS A 153 5.54 -5.26 -7.35
CA LYS A 153 4.16 -5.07 -7.81
C LYS A 153 3.21 -6.13 -7.27
N PHE A 154 3.64 -7.39 -7.20
CA PHE A 154 2.86 -8.45 -6.55
C PHE A 154 2.65 -8.18 -5.06
N SER A 155 3.65 -7.63 -4.37
CA SER A 155 3.51 -7.24 -2.97
C SER A 155 2.51 -6.09 -2.80
N GLU A 156 2.53 -5.08 -3.66
CA GLU A 156 1.54 -3.99 -3.67
C GLU A 156 0.11 -4.54 -3.84
N LEU A 157 -0.10 -5.39 -4.84
CA LEU A 157 -1.39 -6.03 -5.12
C LEU A 157 -1.89 -6.91 -3.96
N ASP A 158 -1.00 -7.66 -3.33
CA ASP A 158 -1.34 -8.47 -2.16
C ASP A 158 -1.73 -7.59 -0.95
N ASN A 159 -1.07 -6.44 -0.77
CA ASN A 159 -1.41 -5.49 0.29
C ASN A 159 -2.80 -4.87 0.08
N HIS A 160 -3.19 -4.56 -1.16
CA HIS A 160 -4.55 -4.11 -1.49
C HIS A 160 -5.60 -5.16 -1.13
N LEU A 161 -5.34 -6.44 -1.46
CA LEU A 161 -6.25 -7.53 -1.14
C LEU A 161 -6.37 -7.77 0.37
N SER A 162 -5.26 -7.77 1.10
CA SER A 162 -5.26 -7.89 2.57
C SER A 162 -5.96 -6.71 3.23
N SER A 163 -5.71 -5.48 2.78
CA SER A 163 -6.37 -4.27 3.28
C SER A 163 -7.88 -4.33 3.06
N SER A 164 -8.32 -4.80 1.89
CA SER A 164 -9.74 -5.01 1.58
C SER A 164 -10.40 -6.00 2.55
N ILE A 165 -9.76 -7.15 2.80
CA ILE A 165 -10.25 -8.17 3.75
C ILE A 165 -10.35 -7.59 5.16
N SER A 166 -9.31 -6.87 5.60
CA SER A 166 -9.25 -6.23 6.91
C SER A 166 -10.34 -5.17 7.09
N ASN A 167 -10.54 -4.31 6.09
CA ASN A 167 -11.56 -3.26 6.11
C ASN A 167 -12.97 -3.83 6.21
N ILE A 168 -13.27 -4.90 5.46
CA ILE A 168 -14.56 -5.61 5.56
C ILE A 168 -14.73 -6.20 6.96
N SER A 169 -13.72 -6.94 7.43
CA SER A 169 -13.74 -7.58 8.76
C SER A 169 -13.95 -6.57 9.88
N PHE A 170 -13.28 -5.42 9.79
CA PHE A 170 -13.43 -4.32 10.75
C PHE A 170 -14.85 -3.74 10.72
N GLY A 171 -15.39 -3.48 9.52
CA GLY A 171 -16.75 -2.98 9.35
C GLY A 171 -17.80 -3.93 9.96
N VAL A 172 -17.67 -5.23 9.69
CA VAL A 172 -18.55 -6.28 10.24
C VAL A 172 -18.45 -6.37 11.76
N ASN A 173 -17.23 -6.39 12.31
CA ASN A 173 -17.02 -6.46 13.77
C ASN A 173 -17.59 -5.26 14.52
N ARG A 174 -17.51 -4.06 13.91
CA ARG A 174 -18.10 -2.85 14.48
C ARG A 174 -19.63 -2.92 14.53
N GLU A 175 -20.26 -3.50 13.51
CA GLU A 175 -21.71 -3.71 13.50
C GLU A 175 -22.11 -4.73 14.58
N LEU A 176 -21.37 -5.85 14.68
CA LEU A 176 -21.60 -6.86 15.71
C LEU A 176 -21.45 -6.33 17.15
N SER A 177 -20.61 -5.31 17.37
CA SER A 177 -20.39 -4.73 18.70
C SER A 177 -21.44 -3.68 19.11
N ASN A 178 -22.42 -3.38 18.26
CA ASN A 178 -23.41 -2.29 18.44
C ASN A 178 -22.77 -0.91 18.68
N ASP A 179 -21.59 -0.66 18.11
CA ASP A 179 -21.00 0.68 18.13
C ASP A 179 -21.84 1.61 17.23
N ASN A 180 -22.79 2.32 17.85
CA ASN A 180 -23.78 3.24 17.24
C ASN A 180 -23.18 4.42 16.46
N SER A 181 -21.86 4.50 16.30
CA SER A 181 -21.28 5.36 15.27
C SER A 181 -21.73 4.82 13.90
N LYS A 182 -22.62 5.54 13.21
CA LYS A 182 -23.15 5.14 11.89
C LYS A 182 -22.03 4.63 10.98
N TYR A 183 -22.11 3.37 10.58
CA TYR A 183 -21.35 2.87 9.44
C TYR A 183 -21.77 3.66 8.20
N ASN A 184 -20.83 4.36 7.59
CA ASN A 184 -21.07 5.27 6.46
C ASN A 184 -20.61 4.67 5.12
N GLY A 185 -20.41 3.35 5.02
CA GLY A 185 -19.99 2.68 3.79
C GLY A 185 -18.52 2.87 3.42
N THR A 186 -17.75 3.68 4.16
CA THR A 186 -16.39 4.05 3.73
C THR A 186 -15.45 2.85 3.64
N PHE A 187 -15.57 1.86 4.52
CA PHE A 187 -14.72 0.66 4.49
C PHE A 187 -14.99 -0.25 3.28
N VAL A 188 -16.26 -0.43 2.90
CA VAL A 188 -16.63 -1.18 1.70
C VAL A 188 -16.24 -0.41 0.45
N GLN A 189 -16.35 0.92 0.45
CA GLN A 189 -15.87 1.76 -0.66
C GLN A 189 -14.34 1.68 -0.83
N PHE A 190 -13.57 1.67 0.27
CA PHE A 190 -12.12 1.46 0.21
C PHE A 190 -11.78 0.09 -0.34
N ALA A 191 -12.42 -0.98 0.16
CA ALA A 191 -12.21 -2.33 -0.36
C ALA A 191 -12.53 -2.42 -1.86
N LYS A 192 -13.61 -1.78 -2.33
CA LYS A 192 -13.92 -1.74 -3.77
C LYS A 192 -12.85 -1.00 -4.59
N THR A 193 -12.35 0.11 -4.07
CA THR A 193 -11.29 0.90 -4.75
C THR A 193 -10.01 0.08 -4.89
N ASP A 194 -9.58 -0.58 -3.81
CA ASP A 194 -8.42 -1.49 -3.80
C ASP A 194 -8.58 -2.63 -4.81
N LEU A 195 -9.79 -3.21 -4.94
CA LEU A 195 -10.08 -4.27 -5.92
C LEU A 195 -10.11 -3.76 -7.37
N GLU A 196 -10.59 -2.54 -7.60
CA GLU A 196 -10.56 -1.91 -8.92
C GLU A 196 -9.13 -1.64 -9.38
N ASP A 197 -8.28 -1.14 -8.50
CA ASP A 197 -6.88 -0.86 -8.81
C ASP A 197 -6.12 -2.16 -9.07
N TRP A 198 -6.36 -3.21 -8.27
CA TRP A 198 -5.87 -4.57 -8.56
C TRP A 198 -6.25 -5.05 -9.96
N THR A 199 -7.51 -4.83 -10.36
CA THR A 199 -8.02 -5.25 -11.69
C THR A 199 -7.37 -4.47 -12.83
N LYS A 200 -7.18 -3.15 -12.67
CA LYS A 200 -6.55 -2.31 -13.69
C LYS A 200 -5.09 -2.70 -13.88
N GLU A 201 -4.35 -2.86 -12.79
CA GLU A 201 -2.93 -3.20 -12.84
C GLU A 201 -2.71 -4.59 -13.45
N THR A 202 -3.47 -5.60 -13.01
CA THR A 202 -3.35 -6.95 -13.58
C THR A 202 -3.70 -7.04 -15.07
N ASN A 203 -4.60 -6.18 -15.57
CA ASN A 203 -4.92 -6.10 -16.99
C ASN A 203 -3.88 -5.32 -17.81
N TYR A 204 -3.17 -4.36 -17.21
CA TYR A 204 -2.04 -3.69 -17.85
C TYR A 204 -0.94 -4.69 -18.19
N TYR A 205 -0.66 -5.61 -17.26
CA TYR A 205 0.38 -6.63 -17.42
C TYR A 205 0.05 -7.77 -18.39
N LYS A 206 -1.20 -7.87 -18.87
CA LYS A 206 -1.62 -8.89 -19.84
C LYS A 206 -1.54 -8.45 -21.30
N GLN A 207 -1.36 -7.14 -21.53
CA GLN A 207 -1.30 -6.52 -22.86
C GLN A 207 0.11 -6.58 -23.43
#